data_AF-A0A9D6U2E6-F1
#
_entry.id   AF-A0A9D6U2E6-F1
#
_cell.length_a   1.000
_cell.length_b   1.000
_cell.length_c   1.000
_cell.angle_alpha   90.00
_cell.angle_beta   90.00
_cell.angle_gamma   90.00
#
_symmetry.space_group_name_H-M   'P 1'
#
loop_
_entity.id
_entity.type
_entity.pdbx_description
1 polymer ?
#
loop_
_entity_poly.entity_id
_entity_poly.type
_entity_poly.pdbx_seq_one_letter_code
_entity_poly.pdbx_strand_id
1 'polypeptide(L)'
;MDEGWKNQFRRRMSRFSTRRPGHGNAISIKVRPQGGCFHRQHSPHAYDLIDDYLHSCTSMDANFEEHESGPELLVWLALGTAGVTLAKSVIDLVTVIIKARSEGIKKGDSPSAPIELIVRKVITQDKIIEEKVLRFDYKDEVNTEQIEKALIKAVEKITENKKE
;
A
#
# COMPACT_ATOMS: atom_id res chain seq x y z
N MET A 1 -0.08 8.50 16.96
CA MET A 1 0.88 7.46 16.51
C MET A 1 1.99 7.36 17.54
N ASP A 2 2.35 6.14 17.91
CA ASP A 2 3.49 5.86 18.79
C ASP A 2 4.84 6.27 18.14
N GLU A 3 5.78 6.78 18.93
CA GLU A 3 7.08 7.25 18.42
C GLU A 3 7.99 6.11 17.95
N GLY A 4 7.93 4.94 18.61
CA GLY A 4 8.65 3.74 18.18
C GLY A 4 8.23 3.33 16.77
N TRP A 5 6.92 3.30 16.50
CA TRP A 5 6.39 3.05 15.17
C TRP A 5 6.84 4.09 14.14
N LYS A 6 6.76 5.39 14.47
CA LYS A 6 7.18 6.46 13.55
C LYS A 6 8.65 6.30 13.15
N ASN A 7 9.52 5.97 14.12
CA ASN A 7 10.94 5.73 13.88
C ASN A 7 11.18 4.52 12.96
N GLN A 8 10.48 3.41 13.18
CA GLN A 8 10.58 2.25 12.30
C GLN A 8 10.09 2.57 10.87
N PHE A 9 9.00 3.30 10.73
CA PHE A 9 8.48 3.73 9.44
C PHE A 9 9.46 4.65 8.71
N ARG A 10 10.00 5.68 9.38
CA ARG A 10 11.02 6.59 8.82
C ARG A 10 12.24 5.83 8.32
N ARG A 11 12.77 4.92 9.14
CA ARG A 11 13.95 4.11 8.77
C ARG A 11 13.69 3.26 7.53
N ARG A 12 12.50 2.65 7.44
CA ARG A 12 12.10 1.84 6.28
C ARG A 12 11.95 2.69 5.01
N MET A 13 11.28 3.83 5.10
CA MET A 13 11.16 4.78 3.99
C MET A 13 12.52 5.32 3.54
N SER A 14 13.40 5.67 4.48
CA SER A 14 14.77 6.13 4.19
C SER A 14 15.62 5.04 3.51
N ARG A 15 15.57 3.79 4.01
CA ARG A 15 16.26 2.65 3.38
C ARG A 15 15.78 2.43 1.94
N PHE A 16 14.47 2.57 1.70
CA PHE A 16 13.87 2.42 0.38
C PHE A 16 14.31 3.55 -0.57
N SER A 17 14.28 4.82 -0.12
CA SER A 17 14.63 5.98 -0.96
C SER A 17 16.12 6.05 -1.30
N THR A 18 17.01 5.63 -0.39
CA THR A 18 18.48 5.69 -0.62
C THR A 18 18.92 4.87 -1.84
N ARG A 19 18.12 3.88 -2.27
CA ARG A 19 18.41 3.01 -3.42
C ARG A 19 17.84 3.53 -4.74
N ARG A 20 17.21 4.71 -4.77
CA ARG A 20 16.51 5.23 -5.95
C ARG A 20 17.20 6.50 -6.49
N PRO A 21 17.56 6.54 -7.78
CA PRO A 21 18.21 7.71 -8.37
C PRO A 21 17.22 8.88 -8.58
N GLY A 22 17.71 10.11 -8.44
CA GLY A 22 17.03 11.33 -8.90
C GLY A 22 16.08 12.01 -7.91
N HIS A 23 15.36 13.02 -8.40
CA HIS A 23 14.35 13.77 -7.65
C HIS A 23 12.99 13.05 -7.74
N GLY A 24 12.52 12.48 -6.63
CA GLY A 24 11.23 11.82 -6.54
C GLY A 24 10.66 11.87 -5.12
N ASN A 25 9.48 11.28 -4.92
CA ASN A 25 8.92 11.11 -3.58
C ASN A 25 8.72 9.62 -3.29
N ALA A 26 9.23 9.15 -2.17
CA ALA A 26 8.86 7.83 -1.65
C ALA A 26 7.53 7.94 -0.89
N ILE A 27 6.60 7.04 -1.19
CA ILE A 27 5.35 6.86 -0.45
C ILE A 27 5.21 5.41 -0.01
N SER A 28 4.33 5.17 0.96
CA SER A 28 3.88 3.85 1.36
C SER A 28 2.39 3.73 1.05
N ILE A 29 2.00 2.60 0.46
CA ILE A 29 0.60 2.21 0.27
C ILE A 29 0.36 0.98 1.14
N LYS A 30 -0.48 1.14 2.17
CA LYS A 30 -0.77 0.12 3.17
C LYS A 30 -2.19 -0.41 2.97
N VAL A 31 -2.32 -1.73 2.95
CA VAL A 31 -3.61 -2.40 3.10
C VAL A 31 -3.70 -2.90 4.54
N ARG A 32 -4.53 -2.26 5.37
CA ARG A 32 -4.60 -2.52 6.82
C ARG A 32 -5.95 -3.11 7.22
N PRO A 33 -6.03 -4.29 7.86
CA PRO A 33 -7.29 -4.75 8.46
C PRO A 33 -7.68 -3.84 9.63
N GLN A 34 -8.98 -3.56 9.77
CA GLN A 34 -9.55 -2.81 10.89
C GLN A 34 -9.60 -3.61 12.19
N GLY A 35 -9.35 -4.92 12.12
CA GLY A 35 -9.31 -5.80 13.27
C GLY A 35 -8.47 -7.05 12.99
N GLY A 36 -7.69 -7.45 13.99
CA GLY A 36 -6.75 -8.58 13.92
C GLY A 36 -5.69 -8.44 12.83
N CYS A 37 -5.35 -9.55 12.19
CA CYS A 37 -4.14 -9.69 11.38
C CYS A 37 -4.44 -9.99 9.89
N PHE A 38 -3.50 -9.63 9.02
CA PHE A 38 -3.54 -9.97 7.59
C PHE A 38 -2.12 -10.23 7.06
N HIS A 39 -1.60 -11.39 7.40
CA HIS A 39 -0.30 -11.87 6.97
C HIS A 39 -0.37 -13.37 6.71
N ARG A 40 0.67 -13.92 6.09
CA ARG A 40 0.70 -15.28 5.52
C ARG A 40 0.25 -16.37 6.48
N GLN A 41 0.62 -16.28 7.76
CA GLN A 41 0.26 -17.29 8.76
C GLN A 41 -1.24 -17.38 9.00
N HIS A 42 -1.95 -16.25 8.97
CA HIS A 42 -3.39 -16.18 9.26
C HIS A 42 -4.23 -16.02 7.99
N SER A 43 -3.60 -15.71 6.86
CA SER A 43 -4.27 -15.60 5.57
C SER A 43 -3.53 -16.36 4.47
N PRO A 44 -3.30 -17.68 4.65
CA PRO A 44 -2.54 -18.47 3.69
C PRO A 44 -3.17 -18.43 2.30
N HIS A 45 -4.50 -18.55 2.19
CA HIS A 45 -5.16 -18.57 0.88
C HIS A 45 -5.07 -17.24 0.13
N ALA A 46 -5.14 -16.13 0.85
CA ALA A 46 -4.89 -14.81 0.26
C ALA A 46 -3.43 -14.67 -0.17
N TYR A 47 -2.48 -15.14 0.65
CA TYR A 47 -1.06 -15.03 0.34
C TYR A 47 -0.61 -15.94 -0.81
N ASP A 48 -1.25 -17.10 -1.02
CA ASP A 48 -1.02 -17.92 -2.20
C ASP A 48 -1.31 -17.11 -3.48
N LEU A 49 -2.45 -16.41 -3.52
CA LEU A 49 -2.83 -15.58 -4.68
C LEU A 49 -1.92 -14.35 -4.86
N ILE A 50 -1.51 -13.72 -3.76
CA ILE A 50 -0.59 -12.57 -3.79
C ILE A 50 0.77 -13.03 -4.29
N ASP A 51 1.27 -14.14 -3.79
CA ASP A 51 2.55 -14.71 -4.18
C ASP A 51 2.54 -15.14 -5.64
N ASP A 52 1.51 -15.84 -6.11
CA ASP A 52 1.38 -16.21 -7.51
C ASP A 52 1.50 -14.98 -8.42
N TYR A 53 0.82 -13.89 -8.06
CA TYR A 53 0.93 -12.64 -8.79
C TYR A 53 2.34 -12.04 -8.72
N LEU A 54 2.96 -11.99 -7.53
CA LEU A 54 4.32 -11.48 -7.35
C LEU A 54 5.35 -12.30 -8.16
N HIS A 55 5.23 -13.62 -8.18
CA HIS A 55 6.10 -14.50 -8.97
C HIS A 55 5.90 -14.34 -10.48
N SER A 56 4.67 -14.02 -10.92
CA SER A 56 4.38 -13.76 -12.33
C SER A 56 4.91 -12.41 -12.83
N CYS A 57 5.19 -11.46 -11.93
CA CYS A 57 5.67 -10.13 -12.29
C CYS A 57 7.18 -10.14 -12.57
N THR A 58 7.55 -9.90 -13.83
CA THR A 58 8.97 -9.80 -14.24
C THR A 58 9.64 -8.49 -13.79
N SER A 59 8.85 -7.44 -13.56
CA SER A 59 9.30 -6.16 -13.00
C SER A 59 8.22 -5.54 -12.13
N MET A 60 8.58 -5.09 -10.94
CA MET A 60 7.67 -4.42 -9.99
C MET A 60 8.22 -3.04 -9.62
N ASP A 61 7.45 -2.00 -9.86
CA ASP A 61 7.77 -0.61 -9.47
C ASP A 61 7.47 -0.32 -7.98
N ALA A 62 7.62 -1.33 -7.12
CA ALA A 62 7.40 -1.25 -5.68
C ALA A 62 8.20 -2.31 -4.94
N ASN A 63 8.52 -2.02 -3.67
CA ASN A 63 8.93 -3.05 -2.73
C ASN A 63 7.70 -3.52 -1.93
N PHE A 64 7.42 -4.81 -1.96
CA PHE A 64 6.39 -5.43 -1.13
C PHE A 64 6.98 -5.80 0.24
N GLU A 65 6.29 -5.44 1.31
CA GLU A 65 6.66 -5.73 2.69
C GLU A 65 5.46 -6.39 3.39
N GLU A 66 5.64 -7.62 3.85
CA GLU A 66 4.65 -8.33 4.66
C GLU A 66 4.69 -7.85 6.10
N HIS A 67 3.55 -7.42 6.65
CA HIS A 67 3.41 -7.16 8.07
C HIS A 67 2.20 -7.89 8.62
N GLU A 68 2.21 -8.18 9.92
CA GLU A 68 1.03 -8.69 10.64
C GLU A 68 -0.22 -7.82 10.45
N SER A 69 0.00 -6.49 10.41
CA SER A 69 -1.03 -5.47 10.18
C SER A 69 -1.43 -5.30 8.70
N GLY A 70 -1.18 -6.30 7.85
CA GLY A 70 -1.45 -6.25 6.42
C GLY A 70 -0.22 -5.94 5.55
N PRO A 71 -0.28 -6.20 4.24
CA PRO A 71 0.83 -5.91 3.34
C PRO A 71 1.01 -4.40 3.10
N GLU A 72 2.25 -4.01 2.83
CA GLU A 72 2.65 -2.63 2.56
C GLU A 72 3.53 -2.55 1.32
N LEU A 73 3.23 -1.62 0.42
CA LEU A 73 4.01 -1.34 -0.77
C LEU A 73 4.78 -0.04 -0.57
N LEU A 74 6.10 -0.07 -0.75
CA LEU A 74 6.93 1.13 -0.81
C LEU A 74 7.10 1.49 -2.28
N VAL A 75 6.68 2.70 -2.66
CA VAL A 75 6.57 3.13 -4.05
C VAL A 75 7.39 4.41 -4.26
N TRP A 76 8.17 4.44 -5.34
CA TRP A 76 8.92 5.62 -5.76
C TRP A 76 8.15 6.35 -6.84
N LEU A 77 7.71 7.58 -6.56
CA LEU A 77 7.02 8.41 -7.51
C LEU A 77 8.03 9.23 -8.29
N ALA A 78 8.12 8.96 -9.59
CA ALA A 78 8.74 9.89 -10.53
C ALA A 78 7.78 11.08 -10.70
N LEU A 79 8.28 12.30 -10.45
CA LEU A 79 7.51 13.52 -10.72
C LEU A 79 7.72 13.90 -12.18
N GLY A 80 6.69 13.76 -13.00
CA GLY A 80 6.66 14.23 -14.38
C GLY A 80 6.03 15.62 -14.50
N THR A 81 6.15 16.23 -15.68
CA THR A 81 5.50 17.51 -16.02
C THR A 81 3.97 17.40 -16.09
N ALA A 82 3.41 16.20 -16.24
CA ALA A 82 1.99 15.93 -16.37
C ALA A 82 1.25 15.61 -15.04
N GLY A 83 1.92 15.78 -13.90
CA GLY A 83 1.36 15.46 -12.57
C GLY A 83 1.87 14.14 -12.00
N VAL A 84 1.17 13.65 -10.97
CA VAL A 84 1.52 12.41 -10.27
C VAL A 84 0.92 11.22 -11.01
N THR A 85 1.76 10.28 -11.41
CA THR A 85 1.34 8.97 -11.94
C THR A 85 1.82 7.83 -11.06
N LEU A 86 0.96 6.83 -10.85
CA LEU A 86 1.33 5.54 -10.26
C LEU A 86 1.57 4.53 -11.38
N ALA A 87 2.58 3.68 -11.22
CA ALA A 87 2.81 2.59 -12.15
C ALA A 87 1.63 1.62 -12.13
N LYS A 88 1.24 1.13 -13.31
CA LYS A 88 0.14 0.16 -13.45
C LYS A 88 0.36 -1.08 -12.59
N SER A 89 1.60 -1.57 -12.48
CA SER A 89 1.93 -2.74 -11.65
C SER A 89 1.59 -2.53 -10.17
N VAL A 90 1.67 -1.30 -9.66
CA VAL A 90 1.34 -0.95 -8.28
C VAL A 90 -0.17 -1.00 -8.06
N ILE A 91 -0.95 -0.41 -8.98
CA ILE A 91 -2.41 -0.41 -8.93
C ILE A 91 -2.94 -1.85 -9.03
N ASP A 92 -2.37 -2.64 -9.94
CA ASP A 92 -2.74 -4.02 -10.14
C ASP A 92 -2.40 -4.86 -8.89
N LEU A 93 -1.22 -4.68 -8.29
CA LEU A 93 -0.86 -5.38 -7.05
C LEU A 93 -1.78 -5.03 -5.88
N VAL A 94 -2.12 -3.76 -5.69
CA VAL A 94 -3.07 -3.34 -4.64
C VAL A 94 -4.43 -4.00 -4.88
N THR A 95 -4.88 -4.01 -6.13
CA THR A 95 -6.14 -4.66 -6.53
C THR A 95 -6.11 -6.16 -6.24
N VAL A 96 -5.01 -6.83 -6.59
CA VAL A 96 -4.80 -8.26 -6.32
C VAL A 96 -4.84 -8.53 -4.83
N ILE A 97 -4.15 -7.75 -4.01
CA ILE A 97 -4.16 -7.91 -2.54
C ILE A 97 -5.58 -7.81 -1.98
N ILE A 98 -6.37 -6.82 -2.41
CA ILE A 98 -7.74 -6.62 -1.96
C ILE A 98 -8.62 -7.79 -2.39
N LYS A 99 -8.52 -8.23 -3.65
CA LYS A 99 -9.26 -9.40 -4.16
C LYS A 99 -8.86 -10.69 -3.46
N ALA A 100 -7.55 -10.91 -3.27
CA ALA A 100 -6.99 -12.07 -2.60
C ALA A 100 -7.46 -12.15 -1.16
N ARG A 101 -7.58 -11.01 -0.47
CA ARG A 101 -8.17 -10.96 0.87
C ARG A 101 -9.62 -11.47 0.88
N SER A 102 -10.44 -10.97 -0.04
CA SER A 102 -11.84 -11.40 -0.15
C SER A 102 -11.96 -12.89 -0.47
N GLU A 103 -11.14 -13.38 -1.39
CA GLU A 103 -11.14 -14.80 -1.79
C GLU A 103 -10.58 -15.70 -0.69
N GLY A 104 -9.51 -15.28 -0.02
CA GLY A 104 -8.94 -15.99 1.11
C GLY A 104 -9.95 -16.19 2.23
N ILE A 105 -10.72 -15.15 2.59
CA ILE A 105 -11.77 -15.25 3.61
C ILE A 105 -12.85 -16.25 3.18
N LYS A 106 -13.26 -16.26 1.90
CA LYS A 106 -14.23 -17.26 1.39
C LYS A 106 -13.70 -18.69 1.47
N LYS A 107 -12.37 -18.86 1.40
CA LYS A 107 -11.68 -20.15 1.51
C LYS A 107 -11.34 -20.54 2.96
N GLY A 108 -11.57 -19.67 3.93
CA GLY A 108 -11.38 -19.96 5.36
C GLY A 108 -10.31 -19.11 6.06
N ASP A 109 -9.67 -18.16 5.38
CA ASP A 109 -8.77 -17.22 6.05
C ASP A 109 -9.53 -16.41 7.11
N SER A 110 -8.84 -16.13 8.22
CA SER A 110 -9.38 -15.33 9.31
C SER A 110 -8.29 -14.44 9.88
N PRO A 111 -8.61 -13.36 10.60
CA PRO A 111 -9.95 -12.78 10.83
C PRO A 111 -10.57 -12.24 9.55
N SER A 112 -11.86 -11.88 9.53
CA SER A 112 -12.58 -11.37 8.34
C SER A 112 -12.89 -9.87 8.40
N ALA A 113 -12.15 -9.11 9.22
CA ALA A 113 -12.40 -7.68 9.39
C ALA A 113 -12.17 -6.92 8.06
N PRO A 114 -12.94 -5.84 7.81
CA PRO A 114 -12.74 -4.95 6.69
C PRO A 114 -11.31 -4.40 6.63
N ILE A 115 -10.84 -4.07 5.44
CA ILE A 115 -9.53 -3.47 5.21
C ILE A 115 -9.65 -1.99 4.83
N GLU A 116 -8.67 -1.20 5.23
CA GLU A 116 -8.46 0.17 4.79
C GLU A 116 -7.25 0.23 3.85
N LEU A 117 -7.41 0.93 2.74
CA LEU A 117 -6.31 1.34 1.88
C LEU A 117 -5.82 2.71 2.35
N ILE A 118 -4.52 2.83 2.58
CA ILE A 118 -3.93 4.00 3.23
C ILE A 118 -2.68 4.41 2.47
N VAL A 119 -2.53 5.70 2.17
CA VAL A 119 -1.29 6.25 1.63
C VAL A 119 -0.56 7.04 2.71
N ARG A 120 0.74 6.82 2.85
CA ARG A 120 1.60 7.49 3.82
C ARG A 120 2.80 8.14 3.16
N LYS A 121 3.25 9.25 3.75
CA LYS A 121 4.47 9.93 3.36
C LYS A 121 5.17 10.58 4.55
N VAL A 122 6.49 10.47 4.56
CA VAL A 122 7.36 11.24 5.46
C VAL A 122 7.57 12.61 4.82
N ILE A 123 7.17 13.68 5.53
CA ILE A 123 7.34 15.06 5.06
C ILE A 123 8.60 15.66 5.68
N THR A 124 8.73 15.52 7.00
CA THR A 124 9.91 15.92 7.77
C THR A 124 10.28 14.83 8.75
N GLN A 125 11.35 15.04 9.52
CA GLN A 125 11.69 14.15 10.62
C GLN A 125 10.51 13.99 11.59
N ASP A 126 9.68 15.01 11.84
CA ASP A 126 8.60 14.92 12.83
C ASP A 126 7.20 14.71 12.24
N LYS A 127 7.03 14.98 10.93
CA LYS A 127 5.72 14.96 10.27
C LYS A 127 5.60 13.77 9.30
N ILE A 128 4.69 12.85 9.63
CA ILE A 128 4.19 11.79 8.74
C ILE A 128 2.73 12.10 8.44
N ILE A 129 2.37 12.12 7.16
CA ILE A 129 0.97 12.24 6.72
C ILE A 129 0.45 10.83 6.43
N GLU A 130 -0.76 10.54 6.90
CA GLU A 130 -1.54 9.33 6.62
C GLU A 130 -2.88 9.76 6.00
N GLU A 131 -3.18 9.31 4.79
CA GLU A 131 -4.47 9.49 4.13
C GLU A 131 -5.17 8.14 3.99
N LYS A 132 -6.37 8.03 4.55
CA LYS A 132 -7.25 6.88 4.32
C LYS A 132 -7.95 7.08 2.98
N VAL A 133 -7.77 6.12 2.07
CA VAL A 133 -8.17 6.23 0.67
C VAL A 133 -9.53 5.58 0.44
N LEU A 134 -9.64 4.31 0.83
CA LEU A 134 -10.82 3.48 0.65
C LEU A 134 -10.94 2.49 1.81
N ARG A 135 -12.14 1.97 2.01
CA ARG A 135 -12.44 0.87 2.93
C ARG A 135 -13.19 -0.21 2.16
N PHE A 136 -12.79 -1.46 2.33
CA PHE A 136 -13.42 -2.62 1.69
C PHE A 136 -13.78 -3.67 2.73
N ASP A 137 -15.03 -4.12 2.72
CA ASP A 137 -15.45 -5.39 3.30
C ASP A 137 -15.13 -6.54 2.33
N TYR A 138 -14.98 -7.77 2.83
CA TYR A 138 -14.65 -8.93 1.98
C TYR A 138 -15.76 -9.29 0.98
N LYS A 139 -16.97 -8.77 1.21
CA LYS A 139 -18.12 -8.95 0.31
C LYS A 139 -18.22 -7.87 -0.77
N ASP A 140 -17.46 -6.78 -0.64
CA ASP A 140 -17.53 -5.67 -1.58
C ASP A 140 -16.94 -6.10 -2.94
N GLU A 141 -17.52 -5.56 -4.01
CA GLU A 141 -16.96 -5.71 -5.35
C GLU A 141 -15.68 -4.85 -5.48
N VAL A 142 -14.63 -5.44 -6.05
CA VAL A 142 -13.33 -4.79 -6.19
C VAL A 142 -13.15 -4.29 -7.62
N ASN A 143 -13.30 -2.97 -7.80
CA ASN A 143 -13.13 -2.29 -9.07
C ASN A 143 -11.75 -1.60 -9.16
N THR A 144 -10.93 -2.02 -10.13
CA THR A 144 -9.57 -1.49 -10.35
C THR A 144 -9.57 0.01 -10.66
N GLU A 145 -10.49 0.51 -11.49
CA GLU A 145 -10.55 1.92 -11.86
C GLU A 145 -10.88 2.81 -10.66
N GLN A 146 -11.75 2.32 -9.75
CA GLN A 146 -12.05 3.04 -8.51
C GLN A 146 -10.82 3.13 -7.61
N ILE A 147 -10.08 2.02 -7.48
CA ILE A 147 -8.83 1.99 -6.70
C ILE A 147 -7.80 2.95 -7.28
N GLU A 148 -7.59 2.91 -8.60
CA GLU A 148 -6.68 3.80 -9.31
C GLU A 148 -7.02 5.27 -9.05
N LYS A 149 -8.26 5.67 -9.33
CA LYS A 149 -8.71 7.06 -9.15
C LYS A 149 -8.54 7.54 -7.71
N ALA A 150 -8.89 6.69 -6.74
CA ALA A 150 -8.77 7.03 -5.33
C ALA A 150 -7.30 7.14 -4.88
N LEU A 151 -6.43 6.23 -5.33
CA LEU A 151 -5.00 6.27 -5.04
C LEU A 151 -4.34 7.51 -5.65
N ILE A 152 -4.57 7.80 -6.93
CA ILE A 152 -4.00 9.00 -7.58
C ILE A 152 -4.38 10.26 -6.81
N LYS A 153 -5.67 10.43 -6.51
CA LYS A 153 -6.18 11.57 -5.74
C LYS A 153 -5.53 11.68 -4.36
N ALA A 154 -5.37 10.55 -3.65
CA ALA A 154 -4.73 10.53 -2.34
C ALA A 154 -3.25 10.92 -2.45
N VAL A 155 -2.54 10.42 -3.46
CA VAL A 155 -1.12 10.75 -3.69
C VAL A 155 -0.95 12.22 -4.07
N GLU A 156 -1.79 12.78 -4.93
CA GLU A 156 -1.81 14.21 -5.24
C GLU A 156 -1.94 15.03 -3.96
N LYS A 157 -2.97 14.74 -3.15
CA LYS A 157 -3.22 15.42 -1.86
C LYS A 157 -1.99 15.39 -0.94
N ILE A 158 -1.33 14.24 -0.78
CA ILE A 158 -0.17 14.12 0.12
C ILE A 158 1.14 14.65 -0.49
N THR A 159 1.19 14.88 -1.81
CA THR A 159 2.38 15.42 -2.48
C THR A 159 2.33 16.94 -2.67
N GLU A 160 1.13 17.52 -2.82
CA GLU A 160 0.89 18.96 -2.90
C GLU A 160 1.06 19.68 -1.56
N ASN A 161 0.89 18.98 -0.44
CA ASN A 161 1.11 19.49 0.93
C ASN A 161 2.60 19.82 1.26
N LYS A 162 3.42 20.13 0.25
CA LYS A 162 4.80 20.63 0.34
C LYS A 162 4.89 22.16 0.57
N LYS A 163 3.76 22.89 0.65
CA LYS A 163 3.72 24.37 0.65
C LYS A 163 3.43 25.05 2.00
N GLU A 164 3.77 24.44 3.13
CA GLU A 164 3.78 25.12 4.43
C GLU A 164 5.20 25.29 4.96
#